data_AF-A0A963Y6I3-F1
#
_entry.id   AF-A0A963Y6I3-F1
#
_cell.length_a   1.000
_cell.length_b   1.000
_cell.length_c   1.000
_cell.angle_alpha   90.00
_cell.angle_beta   90.00
_cell.angle_gamma   90.00
#
_symmetry.space_group_name_H-M   'P 1'
#
loop_
_entity.id
_entity.type
_entity.pdbx_description
1 polymer ?
#
loop_
_entity_poly.entity_id
_entity_poly.type
_entity_poly.pdbx_seq_one_letter_code
_entity_poly.pdbx_strand_id
1 'polypeptide(L)' 'TIFLINGVKLQGVITWFDNFCVLLRRDGQSQLVYKHAISTIMPGQPISLYEGED' A
#
# COMPACT_ATOMS: atom_id res chain seq x y z
N THR A 1 -1.03 -1.22 -6.44
CA THR A 1 0.43 -1.31 -6.63
C THR A 1 1.11 -0.30 -5.73
N ILE A 2 2.21 -0.68 -5.07
CA ILE A 2 3.07 0.21 -4.30
C ILE A 2 4.36 0.41 -5.11
N PHE A 3 4.76 1.65 -5.31
CA PHE A 3 6.04 2.01 -5.91
C PHE A 3 6.99 2.45 -4.81
N LEU A 4 8.22 1.93 -4.86
CA LEU A 4 9.28 2.32 -3.94
C LEU A 4 10.12 3.46 -4.54
N ILE A 5 10.83 4.19 -3.69
CA ILE A 5 11.70 5.31 -4.09
C ILE A 5 12.79 4.86 -5.08
N ASN A 6 13.26 3.63 -4.96
CA ASN A 6 14.25 3.04 -5.86
C ASN A 6 13.66 2.53 -7.20
N GLY A 7 12.37 2.75 -7.46
CA GLY A 7 11.68 2.33 -8.69
C GLY A 7 11.14 0.89 -8.68
N VAL A 8 11.36 0.11 -7.63
CA VAL A 8 10.76 -1.23 -7.50
C VAL A 8 9.25 -1.11 -7.36
N LYS A 9 8.51 -1.98 -8.08
CA LYS A 9 7.05 -2.11 -7.97
C LYS A 9 6.69 -3.35 -7.15
N LEU A 10 5.83 -3.16 -6.14
CA LEU A 10 5.23 -4.22 -5.35
C LEU A 10 3.73 -4.28 -5.66
N GLN A 11 3.21 -5.48 -5.89
CA GLN A 11 1.77 -5.70 -6.06
C GLN A 11 1.26 -6.55 -4.91
N GLY A 12 0.00 -6.34 -4.55
CA GLY A 12 -0.66 -7.03 -3.46
C GLY A 12 -1.78 -6.19 -2.87
N VAL A 13 -2.37 -6.71 -1.80
CA VAL A 13 -3.42 -6.07 -1.01
C VAL A 13 -2.82 -5.66 0.33
N ILE A 14 -3.08 -4.42 0.75
CA ILE A 14 -2.71 -3.96 2.08
C ILE A 14 -3.68 -4.59 3.07
N THR A 15 -3.18 -5.40 4.00
CA THR A 15 -4.02 -6.09 4.99
C THR A 15 -3.91 -5.48 6.38
N TRP A 16 -2.86 -4.71 6.64
CA TRP A 16 -2.61 -4.06 7.93
C TRP A 16 -1.65 -2.89 7.76
N PHE A 17 -1.69 -1.94 8.68
CA PHE A 17 -0.75 -0.82 8.75
C PHE A 17 -0.58 -0.32 10.19
N ASP A 18 0.55 0.33 10.44
CA ASP A 18 0.77 1.19 11.62
C ASP A 18 1.31 2.55 11.18
N ASN A 19 1.93 3.31 12.09
CA ASN A 19 2.50 4.62 11.80
C ASN A 19 3.64 4.58 10.77
N PHE A 20 4.45 3.52 10.74
CA PHE A 20 5.70 3.45 9.98
C PHE A 20 5.73 2.37 8.90
N CYS A 21 4.82 1.41 8.96
CA CYS A 21 4.84 0.20 8.15
C CYS A 21 3.47 -0.12 7.56
N VAL A 22 3.51 -0.91 6.49
CA VAL A 22 2.34 -1.48 5.81
C VAL A 22 2.60 -2.96 5.58
N LEU A 23 1.63 -3.82 5.90
CA LEU A 23 1.68 -5.24 5.58
C LEU A 23 1.00 -5.48 4.23
N LEU A 24 1.79 -5.88 3.24
CA LEU A 24 1.34 -6.15 1.88
C LEU A 24 1.28 -7.67 1.66
N ARG A 25 0.12 -8.19 1.23
CA ARG A 25 -0.07 -9.61 0.97
C ARG A 25 -0.24 -9.87 -0.53
N ARG A 26 0.43 -10.90 -1.04
CA ARG A 26 0.30 -11.40 -2.41
C ARG A 26 0.60 -12.89 -2.46
N ASP A 27 -0.25 -13.66 -3.13
CA ASP A 27 -0.04 -15.10 -3.41
C ASP A 27 0.32 -15.92 -2.14
N GLY A 28 -0.38 -15.64 -1.04
CA GLY A 28 -0.18 -16.31 0.26
C GLY A 28 1.02 -15.79 1.07
N GLN A 29 1.90 -14.99 0.48
CA GLN A 29 3.05 -14.37 1.14
C GLN A 29 2.71 -13.00 1.69
N SER A 30 3.26 -12.69 2.87
CA SER A 30 3.15 -11.38 3.51
C SER A 30 4.52 -10.72 3.56
N GLN A 31 4.59 -9.45 3.17
CA GLN A 31 5.80 -8.64 3.27
C GLN A 31 5.52 -7.36 4.06
N LEU A 32 6.41 -7.03 4.98
CA LEU A 32 6.38 -5.77 5.71
C LEU A 32 7.11 -4.71 4.88
N VAL A 33 6.45 -3.60 4.58
CA VAL A 33 7.00 -2.49 3.81
C VAL A 33 7.07 -1.25 4.69
N TYR A 34 8.28 -0.69 4.86
CA TYR A 34 8.45 0.57 5.57
C TYR A 34 8.00 1.75 4.69
N LYS A 35 7.21 2.67 5.27
CA LYS A 35 6.67 3.83 4.56
C LYS A 35 7.75 4.78 4.02
N HIS A 36 8.90 4.88 4.69
CA HIS A 36 10.01 5.72 4.21
C HIS A 36 10.60 5.23 2.88
N ALA A 37 10.36 3.97 2.49
CA ALA A 37 10.82 3.43 1.21
C ALA A 37 9.76 3.56 0.11
N ILE A 38 8.52 3.94 0.45
CA ILE A 38 7.40 4.06 -0.48
C ILE A 38 7.40 5.46 -1.10
N SER A 39 7.32 5.53 -2.42
CA SER A 39 7.13 6.79 -3.15
C SER A 39 5.66 7.06 -3.47
N THR A 40 4.90 6.04 -3.90
CA THR A 40 3.50 6.21 -4.32
C THR A 40 2.70 4.92 -4.14
N ILE A 41 1.42 5.05 -3.76
CA ILE A 41 0.45 3.95 -3.72
C ILE A 41 -0.61 4.22 -4.77
N MET A 42 -0.78 3.29 -5.71
CA MET A 42 -1.78 3.35 -6.77
C MET A 42 -2.85 2.26 -6.53
N PRO A 43 -4.10 2.65 -6.18
CA PRO A 43 -5.23 1.73 -6.07
C PRO A 43 -5.50 1.00 -7.39
N GLY A 44 -6.02 -0.23 -7.31
CA GLY A 44 -6.40 -1.00 -8.51
C GLY A 44 -7.69 -0.52 -9.17
N GLN A 45 -8.51 0.23 -8.43
CA GLN A 45 -9.76 0.84 -8.84
C GLN A 45 -9.90 2.19 -8.13
N PRO A 46 -10.71 3.15 -8.63
CA PRO A 46 -11.01 4.38 -7.92
C PRO A 46 -11.51 4.08 -6.50
N ILE A 47 -11.02 4.83 -5.52
CA ILE A 47 -11.45 4.75 -4.12
C ILE A 47 -12.10 6.07 -3.72
N SER A 48 -13.20 6.00 -2.98
CA SER A 48 -13.71 7.18 -2.27
C SER A 48 -12.86 7.39 -1.04
N LEU A 49 -12.21 8.56 -0.93
CA LEU A 49 -11.42 8.92 0.25
C LEU A 49 -12.26 9.64 1.32
N TYR A 50 -13.38 10.20 0.88
CA TYR A 50 -14.34 10.87 1.73
C TYR A 50 -15.61 10.02 1.72
N GLU A 51 -16.03 9.55 2.88
CA GLU A 51 -17.45 9.30 3.10
C GLU A 51 -18.10 10.68 3.19
N GLY A 52 -19.24 10.88 2.52
CA GLY A 52 -19.88 12.19 2.47
C GLY A 52 -20.06 12.78 3.87
N GLU A 53 -19.88 14.09 4.01
CA GLU A 53 -20.28 14.82 5.21
C GLU A 53 -21.76 14.53 5.47
N ASP A 54 -22.08 13.85 6.58
CA ASP A 54 -23.39 13.96 7.24
C ASP A 54 -23.46 15.27 8.04
#